data_AF-A0A938P0V6-F1
#
_entry.id   AF-A0A938P0V6-F1
#
_cell.length_a   1.000
_cell.length_b   1.000
_cell.length_c   1.000
_cell.angle_alpha   90.00
_cell.angle_beta   90.00
_cell.angle_gamma   90.00
#
_symmetry.space_group_name_H-M   'P 1'
#
loop_
_entity.id
_entity.type
_entity.pdbx_description
1 polymer ?
#
loop_
_entity_poly.entity_id
_entity_poly.type
_entity_poly.pdbx_seq_one_letter_code
_entity_poly.pdbx_strand_id
1 'polypeptide(L)'
;MDLTSYTAIVLGVMVVVYAGAKFLKLSTELSMFIAALAGSLAGGFGLPARHIAEGAMTYLDINLIFVTATLFMNILKESGGVAFVVRGMFKRFHRQRVILLILLTVLLLIPGALTGAGSVTVLITGGMVATVLMGMGIPKVKT
;
A
#
# COMPACT_ATOMS: atom_id res chain seq x y z
N MET A 1 -41.26 6.44 -2.98
CA MET A 1 -40.06 5.70 -3.42
C MET A 1 -39.80 4.63 -2.40
N ASP A 2 -39.66 3.38 -2.84
CA ASP A 2 -39.27 2.30 -1.94
C ASP A 2 -37.82 2.50 -1.48
N LEU A 3 -37.52 2.09 -0.25
CA LEU A 3 -36.20 2.25 0.37
C LEU A 3 -35.07 1.67 -0.51
N THR A 4 -35.36 0.57 -1.20
CA THR A 4 -34.45 -0.09 -2.16
C THR A 4 -34.15 0.78 -3.38
N SER A 5 -35.16 1.44 -3.93
CA SER A 5 -35.01 2.34 -5.08
C SER A 5 -34.17 3.57 -4.72
N TYR A 6 -34.39 4.10 -3.52
CA TYR A 6 -33.62 5.23 -3.00
C TYR A 6 -32.13 4.88 -2.83
N THR A 7 -31.82 3.76 -2.15
CA THR A 7 -30.43 3.31 -1.97
C THR A 7 -29.76 2.97 -3.31
N ALA A 8 -30.50 2.39 -4.25
CA ALA A 8 -29.97 2.09 -5.59
C ALA A 8 -29.58 3.36 -6.36
N ILE A 9 -30.35 4.44 -6.24
CA ILE A 9 -30.03 5.73 -6.87
C ILE A 9 -28.76 6.33 -6.26
N VAL A 10 -28.67 6.37 -4.93
CA VAL A 10 -27.47 6.88 -4.25
C VAL A 10 -26.23 6.09 -4.65
N LEU A 11 -26.32 4.76 -4.67
CA LEU A 11 -25.22 3.88 -5.09
C LEU A 11 -24.87 4.11 -6.57
N GLY A 12 -25.87 4.25 -7.44
CA GLY A 12 -25.67 4.57 -8.85
C GLY A 12 -24.91 5.89 -9.03
N VAL A 13 -25.27 6.94 -8.29
CA VAL A 13 -24.56 8.22 -8.30
C VAL A 13 -23.10 8.06 -7.86
N MET A 14 -22.85 7.33 -6.77
CA MET A 14 -21.48 7.10 -6.29
C MET A 14 -20.62 6.40 -7.34
N VAL A 15 -21.16 5.38 -8.03
CA VAL A 15 -20.44 4.63 -9.07
C VAL A 15 -20.17 5.51 -10.30
N VAL A 16 -21.16 6.26 -10.77
CA VAL A 16 -21.01 7.15 -11.94
C VAL A 16 -19.97 8.24 -11.66
N VAL A 17 -20.03 8.85 -10.48
CA VAL A 17 -19.07 9.90 -10.08
C VAL A 17 -17.67 9.33 -9.89
N TYR A 18 -17.52 8.15 -9.29
CA TYR A 18 -16.23 7.48 -9.18
C TYR A 18 -15.63 7.17 -10.56
N ALA A 19 -16.44 6.61 -11.47
CA ALA A 19 -16.01 6.32 -12.84
C ALA A 19 -15.61 7.61 -13.57
N GLY A 20 -16.43 8.66 -13.49
CA GLY A 20 -16.13 9.98 -14.07
C GLY A 20 -14.84 10.59 -13.52
N ALA A 21 -14.64 10.55 -12.21
CA ALA A 21 -13.40 10.99 -11.56
C ALA A 21 -12.17 10.20 -12.04
N LYS A 22 -12.33 8.90 -12.27
CA LYS A 22 -11.27 8.05 -12.81
C LYS A 22 -10.96 8.35 -14.28
N PHE A 23 -11.97 8.65 -15.09
CA PHE A 23 -11.78 9.13 -16.47
C PHE A 23 -10.99 10.43 -16.52
N LEU A 24 -11.15 11.30 -15.51
CA LEU A 24 -10.36 12.52 -15.34
C LEU A 24 -8.95 12.28 -14.76
N LYS A 25 -8.51 11.02 -14.64
CA LYS A 25 -7.20 10.61 -14.11
C LYS A 25 -6.93 11.07 -12.67
N LEU A 26 -7.96 11.26 -11.87
CA LEU A 26 -7.78 11.55 -10.44
C LEU A 26 -7.20 10.32 -9.71
N SER A 27 -6.50 10.57 -8.60
CA SER A 27 -6.05 9.48 -7.72
C SER A 27 -7.27 8.68 -7.23
N THR A 28 -7.06 7.39 -6.95
CA THR A 28 -8.14 6.53 -6.47
C THR A 28 -8.73 7.06 -5.16
N GLU A 29 -7.88 7.60 -4.28
CA GLU A 29 -8.26 8.25 -3.02
C GLU A 29 -9.20 9.45 -3.26
N LEU A 30 -8.83 10.36 -4.16
CA LEU A 30 -9.64 11.54 -4.46
C LEU A 30 -10.94 11.16 -5.16
N SER A 31 -10.89 10.15 -6.03
CA SER A 31 -12.08 9.62 -6.71
C SER A 31 -13.08 9.04 -5.71
N MET A 32 -12.61 8.29 -4.71
CA MET A 32 -13.44 7.77 -3.62
C MET A 32 -14.02 8.90 -2.76
N PHE A 33 -13.23 9.93 -2.45
CA PHE A 33 -13.70 11.07 -1.67
C PHE A 33 -14.82 11.84 -2.37
N ILE A 34 -14.64 12.16 -3.67
CA ILE A 34 -15.66 12.86 -4.46
C ILE A 34 -16.92 12.00 -4.61
N ALA A 35 -16.77 10.68 -4.81
CA ALA A 35 -17.91 9.76 -4.86
C ALA A 35 -18.68 9.73 -3.54
N ALA A 36 -18.00 9.74 -2.38
CA ALA A 36 -18.64 9.82 -1.07
C ALA A 36 -19.42 11.13 -0.86
N LEU A 37 -18.85 12.27 -1.30
CA LEU A 37 -19.54 13.56 -1.27
C LEU A 37 -20.78 13.55 -2.17
N ALA A 38 -20.66 13.02 -3.40
CA ALA A 38 -21.80 12.92 -4.31
C ALA A 38 -22.90 11.98 -3.78
N GLY A 39 -22.53 10.87 -3.13
CA GLY A 39 -23.47 9.99 -2.45
C GLY A 39 -24.22 10.69 -1.32
N SER A 40 -23.53 11.48 -0.51
CA SER A 40 -24.16 12.29 0.55
C SER A 40 -25.13 13.34 0.00
N LEU A 41 -24.76 14.00 -1.10
CA LEU A 41 -25.61 14.97 -1.78
C LEU A 41 -26.86 14.32 -2.38
N ALA A 42 -26.69 13.18 -3.08
CA ALA A 42 -27.79 12.40 -3.62
C ALA A 42 -28.70 11.83 -2.53
N GLY A 43 -28.14 11.53 -1.36
CA GLY A 43 -28.86 11.11 -0.16
C GLY A 43 -29.53 12.25 0.62
N GLY A 44 -29.50 13.50 0.13
CA GLY A 44 -30.13 14.64 0.80
C GLY A 44 -29.46 15.09 2.11
N PHE A 45 -28.32 14.49 2.49
CA PHE A 45 -27.58 14.82 3.72
C PHE A 45 -26.65 16.04 3.55
N GLY A 46 -26.55 16.60 2.35
CA GLY A 46 -25.70 17.76 2.09
C GLY A 46 -24.22 17.44 2.20
N LEU A 47 -23.44 18.35 2.81
CA LEU A 47 -22.02 18.15 3.13
C LEU A 47 -21.88 17.60 4.57
N PRO A 48 -21.55 16.31 4.75
CA PRO A 48 -21.61 15.65 6.05
C PRO A 48 -20.26 15.80 6.77
N ALA A 49 -19.88 17.03 7.14
CA ALA A 49 -18.59 17.34 7.75
C ALA A 49 -18.30 16.47 8.99
N ARG A 50 -19.35 16.21 9.80
CA ARG A 50 -19.27 15.32 10.96
C ARG A 50 -18.91 13.89 10.58
N HIS A 51 -19.56 13.29 9.58
CA HIS A 51 -19.29 11.90 9.19
C HIS A 51 -17.95 11.74 8.48
N ILE A 52 -17.48 12.78 7.78
CA ILE A 52 -16.11 12.81 7.24
C ILE A 52 -15.10 12.81 8.39
N ALA A 53 -15.31 13.65 9.41
CA ALA A 53 -14.41 13.73 10.56
C ALA A 53 -14.43 12.44 11.39
N GLU A 54 -15.61 11.96 11.79
CA GLU A 54 -15.77 10.71 12.56
C GLU A 54 -15.25 9.50 11.78
N GLY A 55 -15.54 9.43 10.48
CA GLY A 55 -15.05 8.38 9.59
C GLY A 55 -13.53 8.38 9.48
N ALA A 56 -12.89 9.54 9.29
CA ALA A 56 -11.44 9.65 9.24
C ALA A 56 -10.77 9.30 10.57
N MET A 57 -11.35 9.73 11.69
CA MET A 57 -10.84 9.45 13.03
C MET A 57 -10.88 7.96 13.40
N THR A 58 -11.81 7.20 12.83
CA THR A 58 -11.90 5.75 13.04
C THR A 58 -10.68 4.99 12.48
N TYR A 59 -10.00 5.54 11.48
CA TYR A 59 -8.78 4.97 10.89
C TYR A 59 -7.49 5.60 11.43
N LEU A 60 -7.59 6.48 12.43
CA LEU A 60 -6.43 7.20 12.96
C LEU A 60 -5.38 6.23 13.52
N ASP A 61 -5.82 5.19 14.22
CA ASP A 61 -4.97 4.13 14.77
C ASP A 61 -4.18 3.39 13.67
N ILE A 62 -4.85 2.96 12.61
CA ILE A 62 -4.24 2.28 11.46
C ILE A 62 -3.27 3.21 10.73
N ASN A 63 -3.63 4.48 10.57
CA ASN A 63 -2.75 5.49 9.97
C ASN A 63 -1.47 5.68 10.80
N LEU A 64 -1.60 5.78 12.13
CA LEU A 64 -0.45 5.87 13.04
C LEU A 64 0.44 4.62 12.96
N ILE A 65 -0.16 3.44 12.85
CA ILE A 65 0.58 2.19 12.66
C ILE A 65 1.39 2.25 11.36
N PHE A 66 0.81 2.64 10.22
CA PHE A 66 1.54 2.74 8.96
C PHE A 66 2.67 3.77 8.99
N VAL A 67 2.43 4.95 9.58
CA VAL A 67 3.45 6.00 9.72
C VAL A 67 4.61 5.49 10.58
N THR A 68 4.30 4.89 11.73
CA THR A 68 5.32 4.38 12.67
C THR A 68 6.09 3.20 12.08
N ALA A 69 5.39 2.28 11.40
CA ALA A 69 6.01 1.15 10.71
C ALA A 69 6.96 1.60 9.59
N THR A 70 6.55 2.61 8.81
CA THR A 70 7.40 3.17 7.76
C THR A 70 8.64 3.84 8.35
N LEU A 71 8.48 4.61 9.42
CA LEU A 71 9.59 5.21 10.16
C LEU A 71 10.54 4.14 10.70
N PHE A 72 10.01 3.10 11.35
CA PHE A 72 10.78 1.97 11.86
C PHE A 72 11.56 1.25 10.76
N MET A 73 10.94 0.96 9.62
CA MET A 73 11.61 0.31 8.49
C MET A 73 12.72 1.18 7.89
N ASN A 74 12.54 2.50 7.84
CA ASN A 74 13.58 3.42 7.40
C ASN A 74 14.76 3.44 8.38
N ILE A 75 14.51 3.47 9.69
CA ILE A 75 15.55 3.41 10.72
C ILE A 75 16.29 2.06 10.67
N LEU A 76 15.57 0.94 10.50
CA LEU A 76 16.17 -0.39 10.34
C LEU A 76 17.03 -0.51 9.07
N LYS A 77 16.62 0.15 7.99
CA LYS A 77 17.41 0.20 6.76
C LYS A 77 18.69 1.00 6.97
N GLU A 78 18.59 2.20 7.55
CA GLU A 78 19.72 3.12 7.73
C GLU A 78 20.75 2.59 8.75
N SER A 79 20.27 1.91 9.80
CA SER A 79 21.14 1.20 10.76
C SER A 79 21.87 -0.01 10.16
N GLY A 80 21.57 -0.40 8.92
CA GLY A 80 22.17 -1.56 8.27
C GLY A 80 21.63 -2.91 8.76
N GLY A 81 20.58 -2.92 9.60
CA GLY A 81 19.98 -4.15 10.12
C GLY A 81 19.45 -5.06 9.01
N VAL A 82 18.77 -4.47 8.01
CA VAL A 82 18.28 -5.22 6.84
C VAL A 82 19.46 -5.80 6.03
N ALA A 83 20.51 -5.02 5.82
CA ALA A 83 21.71 -5.46 5.10
C ALA A 83 22.43 -6.60 5.83
N PHE A 84 22.49 -6.56 7.17
CA PHE A 84 23.06 -7.61 7.99
C PHE A 84 22.30 -8.94 7.82
N VAL A 85 20.96 -8.91 7.91
CA VAL A 85 20.11 -10.09 7.71
C VAL A 85 20.33 -10.68 6.32
N VAL A 86 20.28 -9.84 5.28
CA VAL A 86 20.49 -10.25 3.88
C VAL A 86 21.87 -10.91 3.68
N ARG A 87 22.93 -10.32 4.23
CA ARG A 87 24.29 -10.90 4.18
C ARG A 87 24.39 -12.22 4.93
N GLY A 88 23.75 -12.33 6.10
CA GLY A 88 23.69 -13.56 6.88
C GLY A 88 23.00 -14.70 6.13
N MET A 89 21.86 -14.39 5.49
CA MET A 89 21.14 -15.31 4.63
C MET A 89 22.00 -15.80 3.47
N PHE A 90 22.68 -14.88 2.77
CA PHE A 90 23.58 -15.24 1.67
C PHE A 90 24.71 -16.16 2.14
N LYS A 91 25.43 -15.80 3.20
CA LYS A 91 26.56 -16.60 3.70
C LYS A 91 26.12 -18.03 4.08
N ARG A 92 24.95 -18.17 4.73
CA ARG A 92 24.42 -19.46 5.21
C ARG A 92 23.82 -20.31 4.10
N PHE A 93 23.08 -19.72 3.16
CA PHE A 93 22.21 -20.42 2.22
C PHE A 93 22.58 -20.25 0.73
N HIS A 94 23.71 -19.61 0.39
CA HIS A 94 24.16 -19.45 -1.02
C HIS A 94 24.24 -20.78 -1.79
N ARG A 95 24.49 -21.90 -1.10
CA ARG A 95 24.59 -23.23 -1.72
C ARG A 95 23.24 -23.77 -2.21
N GLN A 96 22.12 -23.27 -1.67
CA GLN A 96 20.76 -23.70 -2.02
C GLN A 96 19.96 -22.51 -2.57
N ARG A 97 20.12 -22.22 -3.87
CA ARG A 97 19.55 -21.05 -4.54
C ARG A 97 18.04 -20.88 -4.33
N VAL A 98 17.26 -21.97 -4.36
CA VAL A 98 15.80 -21.94 -4.17
C VAL A 98 15.42 -21.45 -2.77
N ILE A 99 16.10 -21.95 -1.74
CA ILE A 99 15.82 -21.56 -0.34
C ILE A 99 16.19 -20.09 -0.12
N LEU A 100 17.32 -19.64 -0.69
CA LEU A 100 17.71 -18.24 -0.62
C LEU A 100 16.68 -17.32 -1.29
N LEU A 101 16.14 -17.70 -2.46
CA LEU A 101 15.10 -16.93 -3.14
C LEU A 101 13.81 -16.83 -2.30
N ILE A 102 13.34 -17.95 -1.73
CA ILE A 102 12.16 -17.95 -0.84
C ILE A 102 12.40 -17.03 0.36
N LEU A 103 13.59 -17.11 0.96
CA LEU A 103 13.93 -16.30 2.12
C LEU A 103 14.04 -14.80 1.77
N LEU A 104 14.54 -14.47 0.58
CA LEU A 104 14.52 -13.10 0.04
C LEU A 104 13.08 -12.62 -0.21
N THR A 105 12.18 -13.46 -0.70
CA THR A 105 10.76 -13.14 -0.83
C THR A 105 10.11 -12.85 0.52
N VAL A 106 10.36 -13.69 1.52
CA VAL A 106 9.88 -13.46 2.91
C VAL A 106 10.44 -12.15 3.45
N LEU A 107 11.72 -11.88 3.23
CA LEU A 107 12.35 -10.64 3.67
C LEU A 107 11.75 -9.39 2.99
N LEU A 108 11.41 -9.49 1.70
CA LEU A 108 10.72 -8.43 0.98
C LEU A 108 9.28 -8.23 1.51
N LEU A 109 8.58 -9.29 1.92
CA LEU A 109 7.23 -9.17 2.47
C LEU A 109 7.16 -8.36 3.77
N ILE A 110 8.22 -8.35 4.60
CA ILE A 110 8.21 -7.69 5.91
C ILE A 110 7.89 -6.18 5.79
N PRO A 111 8.65 -5.34 5.06
CA PRO A 111 8.31 -3.93 4.91
C PRO A 111 6.92 -3.73 4.32
N GLY A 112 6.52 -4.53 3.33
CA GLY A 112 5.24 -4.37 2.62
C GLY A 112 4.04 -4.69 3.51
N ALA A 113 4.15 -5.74 4.32
CA ALA A 113 3.12 -6.12 5.29
C ALA A 113 2.99 -5.09 6.42
N LEU A 114 4.11 -4.51 6.87
CA LEU A 114 4.11 -3.51 7.94
C LEU A 114 3.63 -2.13 7.47
N THR A 115 3.96 -1.74 6.23
CA THR A 115 3.67 -0.39 5.70
C THR A 115 2.42 -0.34 4.81
N GLY A 116 1.80 -1.48 4.51
CA GLY A 116 0.58 -1.56 3.69
C GLY A 116 0.80 -1.32 2.19
N ALA A 117 2.01 -0.97 1.76
CA ALA A 117 2.32 -0.65 0.37
C ALA A 117 3.45 -1.54 -0.18
N GLY A 118 3.14 -2.31 -1.23
CA GLY A 118 4.13 -3.16 -1.92
C GLY A 118 5.26 -2.35 -2.59
N SER A 119 4.99 -1.11 -3.00
CA SER A 119 6.00 -0.21 -3.59
C SER A 119 7.10 0.17 -2.58
N VAL A 120 6.76 0.33 -1.31
CA VAL A 120 7.69 0.71 -0.24
C VAL A 120 8.74 -0.39 -0.03
N THR A 121 8.35 -1.65 -0.13
CA THR A 121 9.30 -2.79 -0.10
C THR A 121 10.38 -2.69 -1.16
N VAL A 122 9.98 -2.40 -2.39
CA VAL A 122 10.90 -2.33 -3.53
C VAL A 122 11.86 -1.15 -3.36
N LEU A 123 11.37 0.00 -2.88
CA LEU A 123 12.18 1.19 -2.63
C LEU A 123 13.16 1.02 -1.45
N ILE A 124 12.72 0.37 -0.37
CA ILE A 124 13.53 0.18 0.84
C ILE A 124 14.58 -0.92 0.61
N THR A 125 14.14 -2.07 0.10
CA THR A 125 14.92 -3.31 0.16
C THR A 125 15.36 -3.83 -1.20
N GLY A 126 14.77 -3.32 -2.30
CA GLY A 126 15.03 -3.80 -3.66
C GLY A 126 16.49 -3.66 -4.10
N GLY A 127 17.16 -2.55 -3.77
CA GLY A 127 18.58 -2.38 -4.08
C GLY A 127 19.47 -3.43 -3.39
N MET A 128 19.19 -3.73 -2.12
CA MET A 128 19.92 -4.76 -1.37
C MET A 128 19.68 -6.16 -1.95
N VAL A 129 18.43 -6.51 -2.24
CA VAL A 129 18.11 -7.81 -2.86
C VAL A 129 18.71 -7.92 -4.26
N ALA A 130 18.69 -6.86 -5.06
CA ALA A 130 19.33 -6.84 -6.38
C ALA A 130 20.83 -7.14 -6.29
N THR A 131 21.54 -6.59 -5.29
CA THR A 131 22.97 -6.92 -5.09
C THR A 131 23.21 -8.38 -4.76
N VAL A 132 22.31 -9.02 -3.99
CA VAL A 132 22.39 -10.46 -3.72
C VAL A 132 22.12 -11.28 -4.97
N LEU A 133 21.09 -10.94 -5.74
CA LEU A 133 20.76 -11.64 -6.98
C LEU A 133 21.92 -11.56 -8.00
N MET A 134 22.55 -10.39 -8.13
CA MET A 134 23.76 -10.23 -8.95
C MET A 134 24.93 -11.08 -8.42
N GLY A 135 25.13 -11.13 -7.10
CA GLY A 135 26.13 -12.01 -6.47
C GLY A 135 25.87 -13.51 -6.71
N MET A 136 24.63 -13.91 -7.01
CA MET A 136 24.28 -15.28 -7.40
C MET A 136 24.51 -15.58 -8.90
N GLY A 137 24.97 -14.58 -9.66
CA GLY A 137 25.17 -14.69 -11.11
C GLY A 137 23.90 -14.46 -11.94
N ILE A 138 22.84 -13.89 -11.35
CA ILE A 138 21.65 -13.50 -12.10
C ILE A 138 21.97 -12.18 -12.82
N PRO A 139 22.00 -12.17 -14.16
CA PRO A 139 22.39 -10.99 -14.92
C PRO A 139 21.36 -9.86 -14.72
N LYS A 140 21.82 -8.61 -14.71
CA LYS A 140 20.92 -7.46 -14.83
C LYS A 140 20.14 -7.59 -16.13
N VAL A 141 18.83 -7.41 -16.07
CA VAL A 141 18.02 -7.25 -17.29
C VAL A 141 18.55 -6.04 -18.04
N LYS A 142 19.07 -6.25 -19.25
CA LYS A 142 19.42 -5.16 -20.17
C LYS A 142 18.10 -4.60 -20.70
N THR A 143 17.62 -3.52 -20.08
CA THR A 143 16.68 -2.58 -20.68
C THR A 143 17.43 -1.66 -21.63
#